data_AF-A0A6A4MCI3-F1
#
_entry.id   AF-A0A6A4MCI3-F1
#
_cell.length_a   1.000
_cell.length_b   1.000
_cell.length_c   1.000
_cell.angle_alpha   90.00
_cell.angle_beta   90.00
_cell.angle_gamma   90.00
#
_symmetry.space_group_name_H-M   'P 1'
#
loop_
_entity.id
_entity.type
_entity.pdbx_description
1 polymer ?
#
loop_
_entity_poly.entity_id
_entity_poly.type
_entity_poly.pdbx_seq_one_letter_code
_entity_poly.pdbx_strand_id
1 'polypeptide(L)'
;MEKWRVFSIFIFFLYFPRVLLVQLHASEEYARQAPRPIIVNTGHHDRSESDPQQVHISLVGKDHMRVSFVTSDQQVPSTVEYGKTPGSYEASATGEHTQYTLFTYTSGKIHHVVIGPLEPRTTYHYRCGGSGPEFSLRTPTSTLPIEFVVVGK
;
A
#
# COMPACT_ATOMS: atom_id res chain seq x y z
N MET A 1 43.71 56.11 -14.55
CA MET A 1 43.27 54.70 -14.74
C MET A 1 42.16 54.26 -13.78
N GLU A 2 41.78 55.06 -12.77
CA GLU A 2 40.69 54.69 -11.84
C GLU A 2 39.27 54.97 -12.35
N LYS A 3 39.06 56.05 -13.11
CA LYS A 3 37.69 56.49 -13.48
C LYS A 3 36.93 55.52 -14.41
N TRP A 4 37.64 54.71 -15.19
CA TRP A 4 37.02 53.69 -16.07
C TRP A 4 36.69 52.38 -15.35
N ARG A 5 37.36 52.07 -14.22
CA ARG A 5 37.08 50.88 -13.42
C ARG A 5 35.77 51.00 -12.64
N VAL A 6 35.45 52.20 -12.15
CA VAL A 6 34.21 52.45 -11.39
C VAL A 6 32.97 52.38 -12.30
N PHE A 7 33.08 52.86 -13.54
CA PHE A 7 31.99 52.80 -14.52
C PHE A 7 31.68 51.36 -14.98
N SER A 8 32.72 50.52 -15.13
CA SER A 8 32.56 49.10 -15.48
C SER A 8 31.92 48.26 -14.35
N ILE A 9 32.15 48.63 -13.09
CA ILE A 9 31.55 47.97 -11.93
C ILE A 9 30.06 48.35 -11.80
N PHE A 10 29.70 49.59 -12.13
CA PHE A 10 28.31 50.06 -12.07
C PHE A 10 27.39 49.35 -13.08
N ILE A 11 27.89 49.06 -14.27
CA ILE A 11 27.14 48.31 -15.30
C ILE A 11 26.99 46.84 -14.88
N PHE A 12 27.98 46.26 -14.22
CA PHE A 12 27.87 44.90 -13.69
C PHE A 12 26.75 44.80 -12.64
N PHE A 13 26.65 45.76 -11.71
CA PHE A 13 25.60 45.75 -10.67
C PHE A 13 24.18 46.07 -11.18
N LEU A 14 24.01 46.70 -12.34
CA LEU A 14 22.69 46.99 -12.91
C LEU A 14 22.13 45.86 -13.77
N TYR A 15 22.99 45.00 -14.33
CA TYR A 15 22.56 43.86 -15.15
C TYR A 15 22.63 42.50 -14.43
N PHE A 16 23.44 42.34 -13.38
CA PHE A 16 23.52 41.07 -12.64
C PHE A 16 22.25 40.69 -11.85
N PRO A 17 21.45 41.61 -11.25
CA PRO A 17 20.28 41.19 -10.49
C PRO A 17 19.10 40.81 -11.42
N ARG A 18 19.19 41.09 -12.73
CA ARG A 18 18.12 40.74 -13.68
C ARG A 18 18.27 39.38 -14.34
N VAL A 19 19.45 38.77 -14.30
CA VAL A 19 19.64 37.40 -14.82
C VAL A 19 19.27 36.34 -13.76
N LEU A 20 19.17 36.72 -12.49
CA LEU A 20 18.71 35.85 -11.40
C LEU A 20 17.19 35.95 -11.15
N LEU A 21 16.41 36.15 -12.20
CA LEU A 21 14.98 35.86 -12.24
C LEU A 21 14.73 34.85 -13.37
N VAL A 22 15.53 33.77 -13.37
CA VAL A 22 15.02 32.51 -13.94
C VAL A 22 13.84 32.15 -13.06
N GLN A 23 12.65 32.30 -13.61
CA GLN A 23 11.42 31.85 -13.02
C GLN A 23 11.57 30.36 -12.70
N LEU A 24 11.88 30.02 -11.44
CA LEU A 24 11.46 28.74 -10.90
C LEU A 24 9.94 28.79 -10.89
N HIS A 25 9.33 28.39 -12.01
CA HIS A 25 8.06 27.69 -11.92
C HIS A 25 8.38 26.37 -11.21
N ALA A 26 8.51 26.45 -9.89
CA ALA A 26 8.45 25.29 -9.04
C ALA A 26 7.06 24.69 -9.32
N SER A 27 7.02 23.57 -10.05
CA SER A 27 5.87 22.68 -9.97
C SER A 27 5.57 22.49 -8.50
N GLU A 28 4.30 22.61 -8.08
CA GLU A 28 3.91 22.55 -6.67
C GLU A 28 4.74 21.51 -5.92
N GLU A 29 5.68 21.99 -5.11
CA GLU A 29 6.59 21.13 -4.37
C GLU A 29 5.70 20.31 -3.43
N TYR A 30 5.73 18.99 -3.59
CA TYR A 30 4.93 18.10 -2.78
C TYR A 30 5.33 18.27 -1.31
N ALA A 31 4.56 19.09 -0.58
CA ALA A 31 4.73 19.28 0.85
C ALA A 31 4.04 18.13 1.56
N ARG A 32 4.82 17.19 2.11
CA ARG A 32 4.29 16.07 2.88
C ARG A 32 3.47 16.60 4.06
N GLN A 33 2.27 16.05 4.25
CA GLN A 33 1.46 16.35 5.44
C GLN A 33 2.26 16.08 6.72
N ALA A 34 2.04 16.92 7.74
CA ALA A 34 2.67 16.73 9.05
C ALA A 34 2.37 15.32 9.60
N PRO A 35 3.29 14.72 10.38
CA PRO A 35 3.07 13.42 11.00
C PRO A 35 1.76 13.43 11.80
N ARG A 36 0.91 12.42 11.59
CA ARG A 36 -0.29 12.26 12.41
C ARG A 36 0.10 11.79 13.82
N PRO A 37 -0.69 12.12 14.86
CA PRO A 37 -0.46 11.60 16.20
C PRO A 37 -0.35 10.07 16.18
N ILE A 38 0.66 9.54 16.87
CA ILE A 38 0.82 8.09 17.02
C ILE A 38 -0.29 7.61 17.96
N ILE A 39 -1.21 6.80 17.42
CA ILE A 39 -2.19 6.08 18.24
C ILE A 39 -1.49 4.80 18.70
N VAL A 40 -1.08 4.76 19.96
CA VAL A 40 -0.59 3.52 20.59
C VAL A 40 -1.82 2.76 21.06
N ASN A 41 -2.28 1.80 20.28
CA ASN A 41 -3.35 0.90 20.73
C ASN A 41 -2.74 -0.15 21.67
N THR A 42 -2.85 0.06 22.97
CA THR A 42 -2.44 -0.91 24.01
C THR A 42 -3.54 -1.93 24.32
N GLY A 43 -4.69 -1.85 23.64
CA GLY A 43 -5.77 -2.81 23.80
C GLY A 43 -5.40 -4.13 23.15
N HIS A 44 -5.23 -5.17 23.95
CA HIS A 44 -5.36 -6.54 23.47
C HIS A 44 -6.72 -6.66 22.79
N HIS A 45 -6.74 -7.09 21.53
CA HIS A 45 -8.00 -7.50 20.92
C HIS A 45 -8.48 -8.79 21.61
N ASP A 46 -9.79 -8.99 21.72
CA ASP A 46 -10.34 -10.24 22.28
C ASP A 46 -10.22 -11.45 21.32
N ARG A 47 -9.49 -11.28 20.21
CA ARG A 47 -9.32 -12.28 19.16
C ARG A 47 -8.06 -13.10 19.39
N SER A 48 -8.03 -14.30 18.78
CA SER A 48 -6.85 -15.15 18.84
C SER A 48 -5.66 -14.45 18.20
N GLU A 49 -4.45 -14.66 18.73
CA GLU A 49 -3.22 -14.15 18.10
C GLU A 49 -2.99 -14.76 16.70
N SER A 50 -3.62 -15.91 16.42
CA SER A 50 -3.65 -16.55 15.12
C SER A 50 -4.71 -15.99 14.16
N ASP A 51 -5.64 -15.15 14.66
CA ASP A 51 -6.67 -14.57 13.81
C ASP A 51 -6.06 -13.55 12.85
N PRO A 52 -6.44 -13.58 11.56
CA PRO A 52 -5.94 -12.63 10.58
C PRO A 52 -6.47 -11.23 10.85
N GLN A 53 -5.56 -10.26 10.89
CA GLN A 53 -5.82 -8.83 10.99
C GLN A 53 -5.44 -8.12 9.69
N GLN A 54 -5.94 -6.89 9.53
CA GLN A 54 -5.56 -6.00 8.42
C GLN A 54 -5.69 -6.69 7.06
N VAL A 55 -6.71 -7.55 6.90
CA VAL A 55 -6.93 -8.32 5.68
C VAL A 55 -7.27 -7.36 4.54
N HIS A 56 -6.53 -7.45 3.45
CA HIS A 56 -6.74 -6.65 2.25
C HIS A 56 -6.39 -7.44 1.00
N ILE A 57 -7.01 -7.05 -0.11
CA ILE A 57 -6.87 -7.71 -1.40
C ILE A 57 -6.35 -6.74 -2.46
N SER A 58 -5.62 -7.27 -3.44
CA SER A 58 -5.12 -6.51 -4.58
C SER A 58 -5.13 -7.36 -5.84
N LEU A 59 -5.27 -6.70 -6.99
CA LEU A 59 -5.13 -7.36 -8.29
C LEU A 59 -3.63 -7.54 -8.60
N VAL A 60 -3.22 -8.73 -9.02
CA VAL A 60 -1.80 -9.04 -9.31
C VAL A 60 -1.55 -9.59 -10.72
N GLY A 61 -2.60 -9.85 -11.48
CA GLY A 61 -2.50 -10.32 -12.84
C GLY A 61 -3.85 -10.74 -13.38
N LYS A 62 -3.83 -11.20 -14.63
CA LYS A 62 -5.03 -11.79 -15.24
C LYS A 62 -5.49 -12.97 -14.39
N ASP A 63 -6.74 -12.96 -13.98
CA ASP A 63 -7.41 -14.03 -13.22
C ASP A 63 -6.75 -14.34 -11.86
N HIS A 64 -5.90 -13.45 -11.31
CA HIS A 64 -5.23 -13.66 -10.03
C HIS A 64 -5.44 -12.49 -9.07
N MET A 65 -5.71 -12.83 -7.82
CA MET A 65 -5.84 -11.87 -6.72
C MET A 65 -4.79 -12.20 -5.66
N ARG A 66 -4.22 -11.18 -5.03
CA ARG A 66 -3.41 -11.35 -3.82
C ARG A 66 -4.25 -11.02 -2.61
N VAL A 67 -4.27 -11.94 -1.66
CA VAL A 67 -4.78 -11.76 -0.31
C VAL A 67 -3.58 -11.51 0.60
N SER A 68 -3.62 -10.41 1.34
CA SER A 68 -2.60 -10.07 2.33
C SER A 68 -3.24 -9.85 3.69
N PHE A 69 -2.60 -10.37 4.73
CA PHE A 69 -3.10 -10.33 6.10
C PHE A 69 -1.93 -10.33 7.08
N VAL A 70 -2.19 -9.95 8.33
CA VAL A 70 -1.19 -9.90 9.40
C VAL A 70 -1.64 -10.79 10.56
N THR A 71 -0.75 -11.59 11.12
CA THR A 71 -0.98 -12.29 12.38
C THR A 71 0.07 -11.91 13.42
N SER A 72 -0.32 -11.93 14.69
CA SER A 72 0.65 -11.82 15.78
C SER A 72 1.40 -13.13 15.97
N ASP A 73 0.68 -14.26 15.90
CA ASP A 73 1.24 -15.59 15.97
C ASP A 73 2.12 -15.88 14.75
N GLN A 74 3.39 -16.14 15.01
CA GLN A 74 4.42 -16.40 14.01
C GLN A 74 4.30 -17.80 13.39
N GLN A 75 3.57 -18.72 14.02
CA GLN A 75 3.40 -20.10 13.55
C GLN A 75 2.30 -20.24 12.49
N VAL A 76 1.47 -19.21 12.30
CA VAL A 76 0.42 -19.24 11.28
C VAL A 76 1.04 -19.43 9.89
N PRO A 77 0.54 -20.38 9.08
CA PRO A 77 1.00 -20.57 7.72
C PRO A 77 0.53 -19.43 6.80
N SER A 78 1.34 -19.09 5.80
CA SER A 78 0.92 -18.19 4.71
C SER A 78 0.04 -18.92 3.70
N THR A 79 -1.12 -19.41 4.15
CA THR A 79 -2.07 -20.11 3.29
C THR A 79 -3.39 -19.37 3.18
N VAL A 80 -4.04 -19.51 2.03
CA VAL A 80 -5.41 -19.05 1.82
C VAL A 80 -6.20 -20.18 1.20
N GLU A 81 -7.23 -20.60 1.91
CA GLU A 81 -8.22 -21.57 1.43
C GLU A 81 -9.38 -20.78 0.81
N TYR A 82 -9.86 -21.18 -0.36
CA TYR A 82 -10.90 -20.46 -1.08
C TYR A 82 -11.82 -21.37 -1.90
N GLY A 83 -13.05 -20.91 -2.12
CA GLY A 83 -14.08 -21.61 -2.89
C GLY A 83 -15.22 -20.70 -3.29
N LYS A 84 -16.16 -21.19 -4.09
CA LYS A 84 -17.32 -20.39 -4.56
C LYS A 84 -18.51 -20.43 -3.61
N THR A 85 -18.50 -21.34 -2.65
CA THR A 85 -19.59 -21.56 -1.70
C THR A 85 -19.13 -21.17 -0.30
N PRO A 86 -19.90 -20.38 0.47
CA PRO A 86 -19.58 -20.06 1.85
C PRO A 86 -19.31 -21.32 2.68
N GLY A 87 -18.22 -21.32 3.44
CA GLY A 87 -17.81 -22.44 4.30
C GLY A 87 -17.25 -23.66 3.56
N SER A 88 -17.13 -23.63 2.23
CA SER A 88 -16.58 -24.72 1.43
C SER A 88 -15.42 -24.22 0.58
N TYR A 89 -14.21 -24.64 0.94
CA TYR A 89 -12.98 -24.22 0.29
C TYR A 89 -12.41 -25.38 -0.53
N GLU A 90 -12.61 -25.32 -1.84
CA GLU A 90 -12.24 -26.38 -2.78
C GLU A 90 -10.76 -26.28 -3.21
N ALA A 91 -10.15 -25.11 -3.01
CA ALA A 91 -8.78 -24.81 -3.38
C ALA A 91 -8.01 -24.16 -2.22
N SER A 92 -6.69 -24.27 -2.26
CA SER A 92 -5.79 -23.61 -1.33
C SER A 92 -4.54 -23.15 -2.06
N ALA A 93 -4.01 -22.00 -1.65
CA ALA A 93 -2.74 -21.48 -2.14
C ALA A 93 -1.82 -21.17 -0.96
N THR A 94 -0.54 -21.43 -1.16
CA THR A 94 0.52 -21.03 -0.23
C THR A 94 1.27 -19.84 -0.81
N GLY A 95 1.58 -18.88 0.05
CA GLY A 95 2.35 -17.70 -0.31
C GLY A 95 3.51 -17.48 0.64
N GLU A 96 4.05 -16.27 0.58
CA GLU A 96 5.22 -15.85 1.34
C GLU A 96 4.82 -15.05 2.57
N HIS A 97 5.79 -14.73 3.42
CA HIS A 97 5.59 -13.76 4.50
C HIS A 97 6.82 -12.86 4.67
N THR A 98 6.61 -11.76 5.37
CA THR A 98 7.65 -10.81 5.76
C THR A 98 7.32 -10.18 7.11
N GLN A 99 8.25 -9.42 7.64
CA GLN A 99 8.10 -8.61 8.84
C GLN A 99 9.00 -7.38 8.68
N TYR A 100 8.64 -6.27 9.31
CA TYR A 100 9.53 -5.11 9.39
C TYR A 100 9.73 -4.66 10.83
N THR A 101 10.86 -4.00 11.05
CA THR A 101 11.19 -3.33 12.31
C THR A 101 11.49 -1.87 12.04
N LEU A 102 10.89 -0.98 12.83
CA LEU A 102 11.10 0.46 12.79
C LEU A 102 11.30 0.97 14.23
N PHE A 103 12.51 1.43 14.55
CA PHE A 103 12.93 1.77 15.92
C PHE A 103 12.72 0.59 16.88
N THR A 104 11.85 0.75 17.88
CA THR A 104 11.51 -0.28 18.88
C THR A 104 10.27 -1.10 18.49
N TYR A 105 9.63 -0.78 17.37
CA TYR A 105 8.45 -1.48 16.89
C TYR A 105 8.85 -2.57 15.90
N THR A 106 8.34 -3.78 16.12
CA THR A 106 8.38 -4.88 15.16
C THR A 106 6.94 -5.25 14.79
N SER A 107 6.67 -5.40 13.50
CA SER A 107 5.32 -5.75 13.03
C SER A 107 4.93 -7.18 13.40
N GLY A 108 3.64 -7.51 13.25
CA GLY A 108 3.22 -8.92 13.14
C GLY A 108 3.82 -9.58 11.89
N LYS A 109 3.56 -10.88 11.72
CA LYS A 109 3.89 -11.62 10.50
C LYS A 109 2.96 -11.18 9.38
N ILE A 110 3.52 -10.66 8.30
CA ILE A 110 2.77 -10.13 7.16
C ILE A 110 2.77 -11.19 6.07
N HIS A 111 1.59 -11.71 5.72
CA HIS A 111 1.42 -12.78 4.74
C HIS A 111 1.01 -12.20 3.39
N HIS A 112 1.55 -12.78 2.31
CA HIS A 112 1.18 -12.44 0.93
C HIS A 112 0.90 -13.71 0.14
N VAL A 113 -0.37 -13.97 -0.16
CA VAL A 113 -0.80 -15.18 -0.85
C VAL A 113 -1.51 -14.80 -2.15
N VAL A 114 -1.05 -15.38 -3.26
CA VAL A 114 -1.67 -15.21 -4.57
C VAL A 114 -2.60 -16.39 -4.82
N ILE A 115 -3.88 -16.12 -5.05
CA ILE A 115 -4.90 -17.11 -5.40
C ILE A 115 -5.27 -17.00 -6.88
N GLY A 116 -5.59 -18.12 -7.49
CA GLY A 116 -6.01 -18.19 -8.89
C GLY A 116 -5.47 -19.43 -9.62
N PRO A 117 -5.79 -19.57 -10.92
CA PRO A 117 -6.65 -18.67 -11.69
C PRO A 117 -8.12 -18.66 -11.21
N LEU A 118 -8.75 -17.50 -11.24
CA LEU A 118 -10.12 -17.26 -10.79
C LEU A 118 -11.04 -16.90 -11.96
N GLU A 119 -12.30 -17.32 -11.90
CA GLU A 119 -13.29 -16.93 -12.90
C GLU A 119 -13.68 -15.45 -12.76
N PRO A 120 -13.91 -14.72 -13.86
CA PRO A 120 -14.36 -13.33 -13.81
C PRO A 120 -15.82 -13.23 -13.31
N ARG A 121 -16.17 -12.10 -12.70
CA ARG A 121 -17.52 -11.82 -12.14
C ARG A 121 -17.99 -12.80 -11.05
N THR A 122 -17.09 -13.60 -10.49
CA THR A 122 -17.41 -14.66 -9.53
C THR A 122 -17.05 -14.22 -8.11
N THR A 123 -17.93 -14.52 -7.15
CA THR A 123 -17.64 -14.34 -5.73
C THR A 123 -16.91 -15.57 -5.21
N TYR A 124 -15.78 -15.35 -4.54
CA TYR A 124 -15.02 -16.36 -3.83
C TYR A 124 -15.03 -16.06 -2.34
N HIS A 125 -15.30 -17.09 -1.56
CA HIS A 125 -15.20 -17.12 -0.11
C HIS A 125 -13.83 -17.66 0.27
N TYR A 126 -13.17 -17.06 1.25
CA TYR A 126 -11.81 -17.45 1.63
C TYR A 126 -11.51 -17.29 3.12
N ARG A 127 -10.55 -18.06 3.60
CA ARG A 127 -9.98 -17.98 4.96
C ARG A 127 -8.47 -17.86 4.89
N CYS A 128 -7.90 -17.14 5.84
CA CYS A 128 -6.46 -16.87 5.91
C CYS A 128 -5.82 -17.71 7.02
N GLY A 129 -4.67 -18.30 6.77
CA GLY A 129 -3.90 -19.03 7.79
C GLY A 129 -4.51 -20.36 8.25
N GLY A 130 -5.46 -20.91 7.48
CA GLY A 130 -6.11 -22.21 7.74
C GLY A 130 -7.15 -22.22 8.87
N SER A 131 -7.37 -21.09 9.54
CA SER A 131 -8.37 -20.97 10.59
C SER A 131 -8.99 -19.56 10.64
N GLY A 132 -9.86 -19.30 11.63
CA GLY A 132 -10.45 -17.96 11.81
C GLY A 132 -11.63 -17.65 10.88
N PRO A 133 -12.01 -16.36 10.78
CA PRO A 133 -13.22 -15.90 10.10
C PRO A 133 -13.15 -16.04 8.58
N GLU A 134 -14.31 -16.16 7.96
CA GLU A 134 -14.45 -16.14 6.50
C GLU A 134 -14.56 -14.70 5.96
N PHE A 135 -13.95 -14.49 4.80
CA PHE A 135 -14.06 -13.29 3.99
C PHE A 135 -14.60 -13.65 2.61
N SER A 136 -15.00 -12.63 1.85
CA SER A 136 -15.33 -12.82 0.43
C SER A 136 -14.77 -11.70 -0.42
N LEU A 137 -14.50 -12.02 -1.69
CA LEU A 137 -14.16 -11.07 -2.72
C LEU A 137 -14.92 -11.42 -3.99
N ARG A 138 -15.17 -10.42 -4.82
CA ARG A 138 -15.71 -10.62 -6.17
C ARG A 138 -14.66 -10.24 -7.19
N THR A 139 -14.37 -11.15 -8.11
CA THR A 139 -13.44 -10.89 -9.20
C THR A 139 -14.03 -9.87 -10.19
N PRO A 140 -13.17 -9.08 -10.86
CA PRO A 140 -13.63 -8.13 -11.85
C PRO A 140 -14.32 -8.82 -13.03
N THR A 141 -15.15 -8.06 -13.75
CA THR A 141 -15.72 -8.49 -15.03
C THR A 141 -14.64 -8.47 -16.11
N SER A 142 -14.69 -9.43 -17.05
CA SER A 142 -13.77 -9.47 -18.20
C SER A 142 -14.14 -8.49 -19.30
N THR A 143 -15.33 -7.89 -19.21
CA THR A 143 -15.87 -6.91 -20.15
C THR A 143 -16.34 -5.66 -19.43
N LEU A 144 -16.28 -4.52 -20.13
CA LEU A 144 -16.83 -3.26 -19.65
C LEU A 144 -18.37 -3.29 -19.56
N PRO A 145 -18.99 -2.47 -18.70
CA PRO A 145 -18.38 -1.42 -17.87
C PRO A 145 -17.74 -1.93 -16.57
N ILE A 146 -16.73 -1.20 -16.08
CA ILE A 146 -16.12 -1.38 -14.76
C ILE A 146 -16.20 -0.03 -14.02
N GLU A 147 -16.59 -0.07 -12.76
CA GLU A 147 -16.66 1.10 -11.89
C GLU A 147 -15.48 1.12 -10.93
N PHE A 148 -14.84 2.28 -10.83
CA PHE A 148 -13.71 2.51 -9.93
C PHE A 148 -14.06 3.60 -8.92
N VAL A 149 -13.75 3.36 -7.66
CA VAL A 149 -13.78 4.39 -6.62
C VAL A 149 -12.37 4.96 -6.47
N VAL A 150 -12.22 6.27 -6.64
CA VAL A 150 -10.93 6.97 -6.50
C VAL A 150 -10.95 7.75 -5.19
N VAL A 151 -10.00 7.44 -4.29
CA VAL A 151 -9.82 8.11 -3.00
C VAL A 151 -8.37 8.55 -2.84
N GLY A 152 -8.16 9.74 -2.32
CA GLY A 152 -6.84 10.33 -2.05
C GLY A 152 -7.01 11.58 -1.19
N LYS A 153 -5.95 11.96 -0.47
CA LYS A 153 -5.87 13.20 0.31
C LYS A 153 -4.58 13.93 -0.04
#